data_AF-A0A1X0R2E7-F1
#
_entry.id   AF-A0A1X0R2E7-F1
#
_cell.length_a   1.000
_cell.length_b   1.000
_cell.length_c   1.000
_cell.angle_alpha   90.00
_cell.angle_beta   90.00
_cell.angle_gamma   90.00
#
_symmetry.space_group_name_H-M   'P 1'
#
loop_
_entity.id
_entity.type
_entity.pdbx_description
1 polymer ?
#
loop_
_entity_poly.entity_id
_entity_poly.type
_entity_poly.pdbx_seq_one_letter_code
_entity_poly.pdbx_strand_id
1 'polypeptide(L)'
;MASQTCIYCYQKLCHPKSMLTKKNKRVSQEIKDTLMCVSPKCVAVKSGKSAKSQGALSSLAIGLSGLTQCLIGSPLPPFAQP
;
A
#
# COMPACT_ATOMS: atom_id res chain seq x y z
N MET A 1 -8.70 5.93 -8.66
CA MET A 1 -7.60 6.32 -7.77
C MET A 1 -7.26 5.11 -6.91
N ALA A 2 -6.18 4.38 -7.22
CA ALA A 2 -5.87 3.10 -6.56
C ALA A 2 -5.52 3.31 -5.08
N SER A 3 -5.95 2.39 -4.23
CA SER A 3 -5.85 2.43 -2.77
C SER A 3 -4.39 2.58 -2.29
N GLN A 4 -3.95 3.82 -2.09
CA GLN A 4 -2.67 4.13 -1.45
C GLN A 4 -2.78 4.03 0.08
N THR A 5 -3.61 3.13 0.61
CA THR A 5 -3.91 3.05 2.04
C THR A 5 -3.58 1.67 2.57
N CYS A 6 -2.86 1.61 3.69
CA CYS A 6 -2.51 0.36 4.34
C CYS A 6 -3.76 -0.30 4.94
N ILE A 7 -4.01 -1.56 4.61
CA ILE A 7 -5.15 -2.33 5.14
C ILE A 7 -5.12 -2.54 6.66
N TYR A 8 -3.95 -2.42 7.29
CA TYR A 8 -3.77 -2.73 8.71
C TYR A 8 -3.88 -1.51 9.63
N CYS A 9 -3.39 -0.36 9.18
CA CYS A 9 -3.32 0.85 10.01
C CYS A 9 -3.95 2.07 9.35
N TYR A 10 -4.53 1.91 8.15
CA TYR A 10 -5.21 2.95 7.37
C TYR A 10 -4.35 4.19 7.06
N GLN A 11 -3.04 4.08 7.23
CA GLN A 11 -2.09 5.13 6.86
C GLN A 11 -1.75 5.06 5.38
N LYS A 12 -1.36 6.20 4.82
CA LYS A 12 -0.94 6.31 3.43
C LYS A 12 0.31 5.44 3.16
N LEU A 13 0.30 4.73 2.06
CA LEU A 13 1.43 3.96 1.54
C LEU A 13 2.33 4.88 0.72
N CYS A 14 3.62 4.58 0.71
CA CYS A 14 4.61 5.31 -0.06
C CYS A 14 5.28 4.37 -1.07
N HIS A 15 5.80 4.93 -2.16
CA HIS A 15 6.66 4.18 -3.06
C HIS A 15 8.04 4.00 -2.42
N PRO A 16 8.53 2.76 -2.25
CA PRO A 16 9.83 2.53 -1.68
C PRO A 16 10.93 2.99 -2.65
N LYS A 17 12.02 3.50 -2.09
CA LYS A 17 13.18 3.96 -2.84
C LYS A 17 14.34 2.99 -2.60
N SER A 18 14.91 2.48 -3.70
CA SER A 18 16.15 1.72 -3.68
C SER A 18 17.33 2.66 -3.92
N MET A 19 18.41 2.48 -3.17
CA MET A 19 19.65 3.21 -3.39
C MET A 19 20.57 2.38 -4.29
N LEU A 20 20.86 2.88 -5.47
CA LEU A 20 21.72 2.23 -6.45
C LEU A 20 23.01 3.03 -6.62
N THR A 21 24.13 2.33 -6.82
CA THR A 21 25.40 2.97 -7.17
C THR A 21 25.53 3.02 -8.68
N LYS A 22 25.48 4.21 -9.28
CA LYS A 22 25.78 4.44 -10.70
C LYS A 22 27.00 5.34 -10.81
N LYS A 23 28.05 4.91 -11.52
CA LYS A 23 29.29 5.68 -11.75
C LYS A 23 29.85 6.30 -10.44
N ASN A 24 30.06 5.48 -9.40
CA ASN A 24 30.50 5.88 -8.05
C ASN A 24 29.62 6.91 -7.31
N LYS A 25 28.44 7.26 -7.84
CA LYS A 25 27.45 8.10 -7.15
C LYS A 25 26.28 7.25 -6.66
N ARG A 26 25.81 7.53 -5.44
CA ARG A 26 24.57 6.96 -4.89
C ARG A 26 23.39 7.70 -5.50
N VAL A 27 22.50 6.97 -6.16
CA VAL A 27 21.28 7.49 -6.78
C VAL A 27 20.09 6.80 -6.13
N SER A 28 19.11 7.59 -5.68
CA SER A 28 17.83 7.08 -5.20
C SER A 28 16.91 6.83 -6.39
N GLN A 29 16.43 5.60 -6.55
CA GLN A 29 15.46 5.23 -7.57
C GLN A 29 14.20 4.68 -6.91
N GLU A 30 13.04 5.19 -7.33
CA GLU A 30 11.75 4.65 -6.90
C GLU A 30 11.54 3.24 -7.49
N ILE A 31 11.10 2.30 -6.65
CA ILE A 31 10.75 0.96 -7.08
C ILE A 31 9.32 1.00 -7.62
N LYS A 32 9.19 0.79 -8.93
CA LYS A 32 7.89 0.74 -9.62
C LYS A 32 7.04 -0.41 -9.09
N ASP A 33 5.72 -0.24 -9.17
CA ASP A 33 4.71 -1.26 -8.85
C ASP A 33 4.75 -1.81 -7.41
N THR A 34 5.50 -1.17 -6.52
CA THR A 34 5.57 -1.53 -5.10
C THR A 34 5.11 -0.36 -4.24
N LEU A 35 4.31 -0.66 -3.24
CA LEU A 35 3.89 0.27 -2.20
C LEU A 35 4.27 -0.29 -0.84
N MET A 36 4.67 0.59 0.07
CA MET A 36 5.16 0.23 1.39
C MET A 36 4.48 1.06 2.48
N CYS A 37 4.07 0.41 3.56
CA CYS A 37 3.71 1.09 4.79
C CYS A 37 4.99 1.40 5.59
N VAL A 38 5.14 2.64 6.05
CA VAL A 38 6.29 3.09 6.86
C VAL A 38 5.89 3.47 8.28
N SER A 39 4.62 3.26 8.66
CA SER A 39 4.16 3.61 10.00
C SER A 39 4.75 2.63 11.03
N PRO A 40 5.54 3.10 12.02
CA PRO A 40 6.20 2.21 12.99
C PRO A 40 5.19 1.49 13.91
N LYS A 41 3.97 2.01 14.01
CA LYS A 41 2.89 1.40 14.77
C LYS A 41 2.20 0.26 14.01
N CYS A 42 2.41 0.13 12.70
CA CYS A 42 1.73 -0.85 11.86
C CYS A 42 2.29 -2.27 12.06
N VAL A 43 1.39 -3.25 12.21
CA VAL A 43 1.77 -4.67 12.34
C VAL A 43 2.51 -5.20 11.11
N ALA A 44 2.19 -4.71 9.91
CA ALA A 44 2.90 -5.09 8.68
C ALA A 44 4.37 -4.64 8.71
N VAL A 45 4.66 -3.48 9.31
CA VAL A 45 6.03 -2.98 9.49
C VAL A 45 6.76 -3.82 10.53
N LYS A 46 6.13 -4.06 11.69
CA LYS A 46 6.71 -4.88 12.76
C LYS A 46 7.02 -6.32 12.34
N SER A 47 6.27 -6.86 11.37
CA SER A 47 6.45 -8.21 10.84
C SER A 47 7.34 -8.28 9.59
N GLY A 48 7.90 -7.15 9.12
CA GLY A 48 8.72 -7.11 7.90
C GLY A 48 7.95 -7.34 6.59
N LYS A 49 6.61 -7.28 6.63
CA LYS A 49 5.70 -7.54 5.50
C LYS A 49 5.01 -6.27 4.99
N SER A 50 5.65 -5.12 5.12
CA SER A 50 5.02 -3.83 4.83
C SER A 50 5.03 -3.43 3.36
N ALA A 51 5.87 -4.07 2.52
CA ALA A 51 5.91 -3.87 1.09
C ALA A 51 5.00 -4.87 0.36
N LYS A 52 4.22 -4.39 -0.60
CA LYS A 52 3.33 -5.23 -1.41
C LYS A 52 3.17 -4.63 -2.81
N SER A 53 2.82 -5.45 -3.80
CA SER A 53 2.59 -4.95 -5.15
C SER A 53 1.36 -4.06 -5.20
N GLN A 54 1.45 -2.97 -5.96
CA GLN A 54 0.37 -2.00 -6.12
C GLN A 54 -0.88 -2.65 -6.76
N GLY A 55 -0.68 -3.54 -7.73
CA GLY A 55 -1.76 -4.30 -8.35
C GLY A 55 -2.50 -5.21 -7.37
N ALA A 56 -1.76 -5.97 -6.54
CA ALA A 56 -2.39 -6.84 -5.54
C ALA A 56 -3.11 -6.05 -4.45
N LEU A 57 -2.57 -4.89 -4.05
CA LEU A 57 -3.25 -3.98 -3.12
C LEU A 57 -4.54 -3.43 -3.72
N SER A 58 -4.52 -3.05 -4.99
CA SER A 58 -5.70 -2.54 -5.70
C SER A 58 -6.79 -3.60 -5.81
N SER A 59 -6.42 -4.82 -6.23
CA SER A 59 -7.36 -5.96 -6.30
C SER A 59 -7.96 -6.28 -4.92
N LEU A 60 -7.14 -6.28 -3.87
CA LEU A 60 -7.61 -6.51 -2.51
C LEU A 60 -8.57 -5.40 -2.04
N ALA A 61 -8.26 -4.13 -2.32
CA ALA A 61 -9.13 -3.02 -1.96
C ALA A 61 -10.49 -3.09 -2.66
N ILE A 62 -10.51 -3.46 -3.95
CA ILE A 62 -11.76 -3.67 -4.70
C ILE A 62 -12.55 -4.81 -4.08
N GLY A 63 -11.91 -5.96 -3.80
CA GLY A 63 -12.55 -7.10 -3.19
C GLY A 63 -13.13 -6.79 -1.80
N LEU A 64 -12.38 -6.06 -0.97
CA LEU A 64 -12.85 -5.62 0.34
C LEU A 64 -14.01 -4.64 0.24
N SER A 65 -13.93 -3.66 -0.66
CA SER A 65 -14.98 -2.67 -0.89
C SER A 65 -16.29 -3.37 -1.29
N GLY A 66 -16.24 -4.26 -2.28
CA GLY A 66 -17.39 -5.07 -2.71
C GLY A 66 -17.93 -5.98 -1.60
N LEU A 67 -17.06 -6.65 -0.85
CA LEU A 67 -17.47 -7.49 0.27
C LEU A 67 -18.21 -6.67 1.35
N THR A 68 -17.69 -5.50 1.71
CA THR A 68 -18.32 -4.64 2.70
C THR A 68 -19.63 -4.03 2.21
N GLN A 69 -19.71 -3.71 0.91
CA GLN A 69 -20.96 -3.31 0.27
C GLN A 69 -22.03 -4.40 0.42
N CYS A 70 -21.67 -5.67 0.18
CA CYS A 70 -22.59 -6.79 0.32
C CYS A 70 -23.01 -7.08 1.77
N LEU A 71 -22.08 -6.97 2.73
CA LEU A 71 -22.33 -7.34 4.13
C LEU A 71 -22.95 -6.22 4.97
N ILE A 72 -22.55 -4.98 4.72
CA ILE A 72 -22.85 -3.81 5.57
C ILE A 72 -23.71 -2.78 4.80
N GLY A 73 -23.84 -2.92 3.48
CA GLY A 73 -24.56 -1.97 2.63
C GLY A 73 -23.76 -0.72 2.26
N SER A 74 -22.52 -0.60 2.72
CA SER A 74 -21.60 0.49 2.40
C SER A 74 -20.14 0.02 2.32
N PRO A 75 -19.30 0.65 1.50
CA PRO A 75 -17.89 0.31 1.44
C PRO A 75 -17.16 0.87 2.65
N LEU A 76 -16.06 0.21 3.07
CA LEU A 76 -15.19 0.77 4.11
C LEU A 76 -14.67 2.16 3.68
N PRO A 77 -14.72 3.19 4.55
CA PRO A 77 -14.32 4.56 4.18
C PRO A 77 -12.96 4.68 3.47
N PRO A 78 -11.90 3.95 3.87
CA PRO A 78 -10.59 4.02 3.21
C PRO A 78 -10.53 3.37 1.82
N PHE A 79 -11.54 2.57 1.46
CA PHE A 79 -11.66 1.83 0.20
C PHE A 79 -12.95 2.16 -0.55
N ALA A 80 -13.69 3.16 -0.09
CA ALA A 80 -14.79 3.76 -0.82
C ALA A 80 -14.19 4.39 -2.07
N GLN A 81 -14.49 3.81 -3.23
CA GLN A 81 -14.24 4.47 -4.50
C GLN A 81 -15.32 5.56 -4.66
N PRO A 82 -14.98 6.77 -5.13
CA PRO A 82 -15.99 7.69 -5.64
C PRO A 82 -16.67 7.10 -6.88
#